data_AF-A0A931SIY9-F1
#
_entry.id   AF-A0A931SIY9-F1
#
_cell.length_a   1.000
_cell.length_b   1.000
_cell.length_c   1.000
_cell.angle_alpha   90.00
_cell.angle_beta   90.00
_cell.angle_gamma   90.00
#
_symmetry.space_group_name_H-M   'P 1'
#
loop_
_entity.id
_entity.type
_entity.pdbx_description
1 polymer ?
#
loop_
_entity_poly.entity_id
_entity_poly.type
_entity_poly.pdbx_seq_one_letter_code
_entity_poly.pdbx_strand_id
1 'polypeptide(L)'
;MKHHQIDRRALLKCAGAFASAMLWPGVLFPQAPKLRVTGIELLPVRATERTVWLFVRLKTDAGLTGLGEASDAFGFANTTKENAAAMEAELRAFFRLIEDKSPLDIEAYLQLGETRARTGLVAATAYSAIEQALWKV
;
A
#
# COMPACT_ATOMS: atom_id res chain seq x y z
N MET A 1 10.07 44.85 27.91
CA MET A 1 9.91 43.78 26.90
C MET A 1 8.65 44.11 26.09
N LYS A 2 8.78 44.41 24.79
CA LYS A 2 7.64 44.69 23.90
C LYS A 2 7.42 43.46 23.00
N HIS A 3 6.23 42.87 23.04
CA HIS A 3 5.84 41.78 22.16
C HIS A 3 5.69 42.29 20.72
N HIS A 4 6.45 41.72 19.79
CA HIS A 4 6.30 41.93 18.36
C HIS A 4 5.17 41.02 17.85
N GLN A 5 3.98 41.58 17.61
CA GLN A 5 2.91 40.83 16.93
C GLN A 5 3.23 40.75 15.44
N ILE A 6 3.27 39.52 14.92
CA ILE A 6 3.39 39.27 13.48
C ILE A 6 2.04 39.58 12.82
N ASP A 7 2.03 40.56 11.91
CA ASP A 7 0.85 40.94 11.14
C ASP A 7 0.53 39.87 10.07
N ARG A 8 -0.57 39.16 10.29
CA ARG A 8 -1.07 38.08 9.41
C ARG A 8 -1.32 38.55 7.97
N ARG A 9 -1.51 39.86 7.74
CA ARG A 9 -1.74 40.42 6.39
C ARG A 9 -0.46 40.52 5.55
N ALA A 10 0.72 40.57 6.18
CA ALA A 10 1.99 40.58 5.45
C ALA A 10 2.29 39.22 4.80
N LEU A 11 1.92 38.13 5.48
CA LEU A 11 2.12 36.75 5.02
C LEU A 11 1.35 36.42 3.73
N LEU A 12 0.17 37.01 3.53
CA LEU A 12 -0.67 36.78 2.35
C LEU A 12 -0.17 37.48 1.08
N LYS A 13 0.68 38.51 1.19
CA LYS A 13 1.17 39.25 0.01
C LYS A 13 2.33 38.57 -0.72
N CYS A 14 3.03 37.63 -0.08
CA CYS A 14 4.13 36.89 -0.69
C CYS A 14 3.69 35.63 -1.46
N ALA A 15 2.43 35.19 -1.31
CA ALA A 15 1.94 33.97 -1.97
C ALA A 15 1.57 34.18 -3.46
N GLY A 16 1.41 35.43 -3.92
CA GLY A 16 0.96 35.73 -5.28
C GLY A 16 2.01 35.54 -6.38
N ALA A 17 3.31 35.51 -6.04
CA ALA A 17 4.38 35.55 -7.03
C ALA A 17 4.84 34.16 -7.54
N PHE A 18 4.43 33.06 -6.90
CA PHE A 18 4.81 31.70 -7.33
C PHE A 18 3.74 31.01 -8.21
N ALA A 19 2.51 31.53 -8.26
CA ALA A 19 1.43 30.89 -9.00
C ALA A 19 1.54 31.05 -10.53
N SER A 20 2.30 32.03 -11.02
CA SER A 20 2.34 32.37 -12.44
C SER A 20 3.29 31.50 -13.28
N ALA A 21 4.19 30.74 -12.66
CA ALA A 21 5.14 29.87 -13.39
C ALA A 21 4.60 28.46 -13.67
N MET A 22 3.44 28.08 -13.10
CA MET A 22 2.87 26.72 -13.25
C MET A 22 1.82 26.58 -14.35
N LEU A 23 1.51 27.65 -15.08
CA LEU A 23 0.49 27.66 -16.14
C LEU A 23 1.10 27.66 -17.54
N TRP A 24 2.22 26.97 -17.77
CA TRP A 24 2.68 26.71 -19.13
C TRP A 24 1.82 25.59 -19.73
N PRO A 25 1.01 25.82 -20.78
CA PRO A 25 0.08 24.82 -21.32
C PRO A 25 0.77 23.66 -22.08
N GLY A 26 2.08 23.51 -21.94
CA GLY A 26 2.91 22.66 -22.81
C GLY A 26 3.65 21.53 -22.11
N VAL A 27 3.59 21.43 -20.77
CA VAL A 27 4.11 20.24 -20.09
C VAL A 27 3.02 19.18 -20.08
N LEU A 28 2.89 18.49 -21.21
CA LEU A 28 2.20 17.20 -21.27
C LEU A 28 2.96 16.26 -20.34
N PHE A 29 2.51 16.15 -19.08
CA PHE A 29 2.89 15.00 -18.28
C PHE A 29 2.40 13.76 -19.04
N PRO A 30 3.30 12.82 -19.39
CA PRO A 30 2.85 11.59 -20.00
C PRO A 30 1.82 10.95 -19.06
N GLN A 31 0.65 10.62 -19.61
CA GLN A 31 -0.38 9.93 -18.85
C GLN A 31 0.25 8.65 -18.29
N ALA A 32 0.12 8.43 -16.98
CA ALA A 32 0.65 7.23 -16.35
C ALA A 32 0.11 5.99 -17.08
N PRO A 33 0.95 4.96 -17.33
CA PRO A 33 0.51 3.73 -17.96
C PRO A 33 -0.66 3.13 -17.16
N LYS A 34 -1.67 2.62 -17.87
CA LYS A 34 -2.79 1.91 -17.24
C LYS A 34 -2.28 0.54 -16.77
N LEU A 35 -1.82 0.48 -15.53
CA LEU A 35 -1.35 -0.74 -14.88
C LEU A 35 -2.54 -1.57 -14.40
N ARG A 36 -2.41 -2.89 -14.49
CA ARG A 36 -3.35 -3.83 -13.86
C ARG A 36 -2.61 -4.83 -12.99
N VAL A 37 -3.15 -5.12 -11.81
CA VAL A 37 -2.62 -6.18 -10.95
C VAL A 37 -2.97 -7.54 -11.56
N THR A 38 -1.96 -8.38 -11.78
CA THR A 38 -2.08 -9.67 -12.48
C THR A 38 -1.66 -10.87 -11.63
N GLY A 39 -1.00 -10.65 -10.50
CA GLY A 39 -0.54 -11.76 -9.68
C GLY A 39 -0.21 -11.39 -8.25
N ILE A 40 -0.22 -12.42 -7.41
CA ILE A 40 0.18 -12.39 -6.01
C ILE A 40 1.05 -13.59 -5.70
N GLU A 41 2.06 -13.39 -4.85
CA GLU A 41 2.97 -14.42 -4.38
C GLU A 41 3.27 -14.22 -2.90
N LEU A 42 3.16 -15.29 -2.11
CA LEU A 42 3.62 -15.33 -0.72
C LEU A 42 5.07 -15.82 -0.71
N LEU A 43 5.94 -15.09 -0.01
CA LEU A 43 7.37 -15.31 0.06
C LEU A 43 7.80 -15.54 1.52
N PRO A 44 7.83 -16.80 1.99
CA PRO A 44 8.35 -17.13 3.30
C PRO A 44 9.88 -16.94 3.33
N VAL A 45 10.36 -16.11 4.25
CA VAL A 45 11.79 -15.81 4.43
C VAL A 45 12.19 -16.23 5.84
N ARG A 46 13.08 -17.22 5.96
CA ARG A 46 13.63 -17.61 7.27
C ARG A 46 14.59 -16.52 7.77
N ALA A 47 14.11 -15.70 8.71
CA ALA A 47 14.87 -14.60 9.30
C ALA A 47 15.77 -15.07 10.46
N THR A 48 15.30 -16.05 11.24
CA THR A 48 16.09 -16.70 12.30
C THR A 48 15.77 -18.20 12.37
N GLU A 49 16.42 -18.94 13.27
CA GLU A 49 16.04 -20.33 13.57
C GLU A 49 14.57 -20.46 14.03
N ARG A 50 14.04 -19.43 14.69
CA ARG A 50 12.69 -19.43 15.29
C ARG A 50 11.68 -18.55 14.57
N THR A 51 12.10 -17.79 13.55
CA THR A 51 11.27 -16.76 12.92
C THR A 51 11.31 -16.89 11.41
N VAL A 52 10.12 -16.95 10.81
CA VAL A 52 9.92 -16.89 9.37
C VAL A 52 9.07 -15.66 9.10
N TRP A 53 9.58 -14.76 8.26
CA TRP A 53 8.82 -13.62 7.79
C TRP A 53 8.00 -14.00 6.56
N LEU A 54 6.81 -13.42 6.42
CA LEU A 54 5.89 -13.67 5.32
C LEU A 54 5.74 -12.40 4.48
N PHE A 55 6.51 -12.29 3.39
CA PHE A 55 6.35 -11.17 2.47
C PHE A 55 5.32 -11.48 1.38
N VAL A 56 4.64 -10.45 0.91
CA VAL A 56 3.68 -10.54 -0.20
C VAL A 56 4.22 -9.73 -1.36
N ARG A 57 4.22 -10.31 -2.56
CA ARG A 57 4.55 -9.61 -3.80
C ARG A 57 3.33 -9.54 -4.70
N LEU A 58 2.92 -8.33 -5.06
CA LEU A 58 1.99 -8.09 -6.16
C LEU A 58 2.76 -7.90 -7.47
N LYS A 59 2.16 -8.35 -8.58
CA LYS A 59 2.71 -8.21 -9.93
C LYS A 59 1.72 -7.46 -10.81
N THR A 60 2.20 -6.64 -11.73
CA THR A 60 1.37 -5.98 -12.75
C THR A 60 1.62 -6.51 -14.15
N ASP A 61 0.72 -6.17 -15.08
CA ASP A 61 0.87 -6.46 -16.52
C ASP A 61 2.04 -5.72 -17.19
N ALA A 62 2.59 -4.69 -16.56
CA ALA A 62 3.80 -4.00 -17.02
C ALA A 62 5.09 -4.54 -16.39
N GLY A 63 5.02 -5.61 -15.59
CA GLY A 63 6.18 -6.20 -14.92
C GLY A 63 6.65 -5.45 -13.67
N LEU A 64 5.93 -4.41 -13.23
CA LEU A 64 6.18 -3.76 -11.93
C LEU A 64 5.68 -4.64 -10.78
N THR A 65 6.30 -4.48 -9.61
CA THR A 65 5.96 -5.26 -8.43
C THR A 65 5.97 -4.42 -7.18
N GLY A 66 4.96 -4.62 -6.34
CA GLY A 66 4.89 -4.03 -5.00
C GLY A 66 5.07 -5.08 -3.90
N LEU A 67 5.64 -4.67 -2.76
CA LEU A 67 5.93 -5.56 -1.62
C LEU A 67 5.16 -5.15 -0.35
N GLY A 68 4.58 -6.14 0.31
CA GLY A 68 3.93 -6.05 1.61
C GLY A 68 4.44 -7.11 2.59
N GLU A 69 3.99 -7.03 3.83
CA GLU A 69 4.46 -7.84 4.96
C GLU A 69 3.27 -8.41 5.74
N ALA A 70 3.30 -9.70 6.10
CA ALA A 70 2.21 -10.44 6.72
C ALA A 70 2.63 -11.32 7.94
N SER A 71 3.75 -11.04 8.62
CA SER A 71 4.35 -11.93 9.62
C SER A 71 3.65 -11.93 10.97
N ASP A 72 3.07 -10.81 11.38
CA ASP A 72 2.59 -10.63 12.76
C ASP A 72 1.30 -11.39 13.09
N ALA A 73 0.72 -12.11 12.14
CA ALA A 73 -0.52 -12.85 12.33
C ALA A 73 -0.42 -14.07 13.27
N PHE A 74 0.78 -14.62 13.46
CA PHE A 74 1.01 -15.87 14.19
C PHE A 74 1.94 -15.71 15.41
N GLY A 75 2.30 -14.47 15.75
CA GLY A 75 3.23 -14.15 16.84
C GLY A 75 4.70 -14.44 16.51
N PHE A 76 5.56 -14.34 17.53
CA PHE A 76 7.02 -14.44 17.39
C PHE A 76 7.58 -15.87 17.18
N ALA A 77 6.73 -16.89 17.29
CA ALA A 77 7.12 -18.28 17.18
C ALA A 77 7.21 -18.75 15.72
N ASN A 78 7.82 -19.92 15.51
CA ASN A 78 8.11 -20.46 14.18
C ASN A 78 6.81 -20.68 13.38
N THR A 79 6.55 -19.80 12.41
CA THR A 79 5.43 -19.93 11.47
C THR A 79 5.47 -21.30 10.81
N THR A 80 4.42 -22.08 11.01
CA THR A 80 4.34 -23.42 10.43
C THR A 80 3.90 -23.35 8.97
N LYS A 81 3.97 -24.49 8.25
CA LYS A 81 3.45 -24.57 6.88
C LYS A 81 1.94 -24.34 6.84
N GLU A 82 1.23 -24.80 7.87
CA GLU A 82 -0.21 -24.61 8.02
C GLU A 82 -0.55 -23.13 8.24
N ASN A 83 0.25 -22.40 9.01
CA ASN A 83 0.11 -20.96 9.16
C ASN A 83 0.33 -20.23 7.83
N ALA A 84 1.39 -20.57 7.09
CA ALA A 84 1.65 -19.98 5.78
C ALA A 84 0.52 -20.28 4.78
N ALA A 85 -0.03 -21.50 4.77
CA ALA A 85 -1.16 -21.86 3.93
C ALA A 85 -2.45 -21.10 4.30
N ALA A 86 -2.71 -20.89 5.59
CA ALA A 86 -3.83 -20.08 6.06
C ALA A 86 -3.69 -18.61 5.63
N MET A 87 -2.47 -18.05 5.73
CA MET A 87 -2.17 -16.70 5.25
C MET A 87 -2.35 -16.59 3.73
N GLU A 88 -1.85 -17.57 2.96
CA GLU A 88 -2.02 -17.58 1.51
C GLU A 88 -3.50 -17.61 1.10
N ALA A 89 -4.33 -18.38 1.81
CA ALA A 89 -5.77 -18.41 1.57
C ALA A 89 -6.45 -17.05 1.81
N GLU A 90 -6.08 -16.36 2.90
CA GLU A 90 -6.58 -15.01 3.18
C GLU A 90 -6.09 -13.99 2.14
N LEU A 91 -4.81 -14.02 1.78
CA LEU A 91 -4.24 -13.17 0.74
C LEU A 91 -4.94 -13.37 -0.60
N ARG A 92 -5.23 -14.61 -1.00
CA ARG A 92 -6.00 -14.91 -2.22
C ARG A 92 -7.42 -14.36 -2.16
N ALA A 93 -8.04 -14.34 -0.98
CA ALA A 93 -9.37 -13.77 -0.84
C ALA A 93 -9.37 -12.25 -1.04
N PHE A 94 -8.39 -11.54 -0.48
CA PHE A 94 -8.23 -10.11 -0.72
C PHE A 94 -7.75 -9.78 -2.14
N PHE A 95 -6.89 -10.62 -2.71
CA PHE A 95 -6.39 -10.45 -4.08
C PHE A 95 -7.52 -10.40 -5.12
N ARG A 96 -8.57 -11.22 -4.96
CA ARG A 96 -9.76 -11.18 -5.82
C ARG A 96 -10.46 -9.82 -5.87
N LEU A 97 -10.23 -8.95 -4.88
CA LEU A 97 -10.77 -7.59 -4.87
C LEU A 97 -9.99 -6.64 -5.78
N ILE A 98 -8.75 -6.99 -6.17
CA ILE A 98 -7.83 -6.12 -6.92
C ILE A 98 -7.31 -6.76 -8.22
N GLU A 99 -7.56 -8.04 -8.45
CA GLU A 99 -7.20 -8.73 -9.69
C GLU A 99 -7.81 -8.01 -10.91
N ASP A 100 -6.99 -7.76 -11.92
CA ASP A 100 -7.33 -7.03 -13.14
C ASP A 100 -7.73 -5.56 -12.92
N LYS A 101 -7.48 -5.00 -11.73
CA LYS A 101 -7.75 -3.59 -11.41
C LYS A 101 -6.48 -2.77 -11.34
N SER A 102 -6.65 -1.46 -11.37
CA SER A 102 -5.55 -0.52 -11.19
C SER A 102 -4.95 -0.66 -9.79
N PRO A 103 -3.61 -0.75 -9.64
CA PRO A 103 -2.97 -0.74 -8.33
C PRO A 103 -3.15 0.59 -7.59
N LEU A 104 -3.57 1.65 -8.30
CA LEU A 104 -3.81 2.98 -7.74
C LEU A 104 -5.21 3.11 -7.08
N ASP A 105 -6.09 2.11 -7.23
CA ASP A 105 -7.45 2.12 -6.65
C ASP A 105 -7.45 1.66 -5.18
N ILE A 106 -6.49 2.16 -4.38
CA ILE A 106 -6.25 1.70 -3.00
C ILE A 106 -7.49 1.90 -2.12
N GLU A 107 -8.14 3.04 -2.20
CA GLU A 107 -9.36 3.32 -1.42
C GLU A 107 -10.51 2.37 -1.75
N ALA A 108 -10.65 1.97 -3.01
CA ALA A 108 -11.66 0.98 -3.39
C ALA A 108 -11.35 -0.39 -2.76
N TYR A 109 -10.07 -0.78 -2.72
CA TYR A 109 -9.63 -1.98 -2.01
C TYR A 109 -9.94 -1.89 -0.51
N LEU A 110 -9.62 -0.76 0.13
CA LEU A 110 -9.85 -0.57 1.56
C LEU A 110 -11.33 -0.72 1.92
N GLN A 111 -12.20 -0.05 1.17
CA GLN A 111 -13.65 -0.12 1.38
C GLN A 111 -14.23 -1.52 1.18
N LEU A 112 -13.78 -2.24 0.13
CA LEU A 112 -14.27 -3.59 -0.15
C LEU A 112 -13.76 -4.63 0.85
N GLY A 113 -12.54 -4.45 1.38
CA GLY A 113 -11.89 -5.39 2.27
C GLY A 113 -12.22 -5.23 3.76
N GLU A 114 -12.70 -4.05 4.18
CA GLU A 114 -12.82 -3.66 5.59
C GLU A 114 -13.58 -4.69 6.45
N THR A 115 -14.76 -5.12 6.00
CA THR A 115 -15.59 -6.07 6.76
C THR A 115 -14.87 -7.40 6.98
N ARG A 116 -14.14 -7.90 5.97
CA ARG A 116 -13.35 -9.14 6.09
C ARG A 116 -12.14 -8.94 7.00
N ALA A 117 -11.44 -7.81 6.89
CA ALA A 117 -10.28 -7.51 7.72
C ALA A 117 -10.62 -7.54 9.22
N ARG A 118 -11.86 -7.17 9.59
CA ARG A 118 -12.35 -7.21 10.98
C ARG A 118 -12.66 -8.61 11.53
N THR A 119 -12.60 -9.66 10.71
CA THR A 119 -12.94 -11.04 11.14
C THR A 119 -11.87 -11.71 12.01
N GLY A 120 -10.64 -11.20 12.00
CA GLY A 120 -9.58 -11.75 12.84
C GLY A 120 -8.19 -11.26 12.44
N LEU A 121 -7.19 -11.57 13.27
CA LEU A 121 -5.83 -11.08 13.10
C LEU A 121 -5.21 -11.48 11.76
N VAL A 122 -5.36 -12.75 11.35
CA VAL A 122 -4.83 -13.24 10.05
C VAL A 122 -5.42 -12.45 8.89
N ALA A 123 -6.73 -12.20 8.91
CA ALA A 123 -7.41 -11.42 7.87
C ALA A 123 -6.97 -9.95 7.88
N ALA A 124 -6.84 -9.33 9.06
CA ALA A 124 -6.35 -7.96 9.20
C ALA A 124 -4.91 -7.80 8.68
N THR A 125 -4.03 -8.75 9.02
CA THR A 125 -2.63 -8.76 8.57
C THR A 125 -2.54 -8.97 7.06
N ALA A 126 -3.30 -9.92 6.48
CA ALA A 126 -3.36 -10.10 5.03
C ALA A 126 -3.86 -8.84 4.32
N TYR A 127 -4.87 -8.18 4.89
CA TYR A 127 -5.42 -6.94 4.36
C TYR A 127 -4.38 -5.81 4.32
N SER A 128 -3.69 -5.57 5.42
CA SER A 128 -2.61 -4.58 5.49
C SER A 128 -1.43 -4.93 4.58
N ALA A 129 -1.08 -6.21 4.41
CA ALA A 129 -0.01 -6.63 3.53
C ALA A 129 -0.30 -6.24 2.06
N ILE A 130 -1.53 -6.46 1.59
CA ILE A 130 -1.95 -6.09 0.23
C ILE A 130 -1.94 -4.57 0.07
N GLU A 131 -2.50 -3.81 1.02
CA GLU A 131 -2.47 -2.35 1.00
C GLU A 131 -1.04 -1.82 0.88
N GLN A 132 -0.13 -2.31 1.73
CA GLN A 132 1.28 -1.94 1.70
C GLN A 132 1.94 -2.26 0.36
N ALA A 133 1.57 -3.36 -0.28
CA ALA A 133 2.09 -3.74 -1.58
C ALA A 133 1.56 -2.81 -2.68
N LEU A 134 0.28 -2.42 -2.65
CA LEU A 134 -0.31 -1.49 -3.62
C LEU A 134 0.41 -0.12 -3.62
N TRP A 135 0.78 0.40 -2.44
CA TRP A 135 1.57 1.62 -2.32
C TRP A 135 3.00 1.56 -2.90
N LYS A 136 3.50 0.35 -3.23
CA LYS A 136 4.88 0.10 -3.68
C LYS A 136 4.98 -0.47 -5.09
N VAL A 137 3.87 -0.55 -5.84
CA VAL A 137 3.86 -0.92 -7.26
C VAL A 137 4.42 0.22 -8.10
#